data_AF-A0A7J4JQZ9-F1
#
_entry.id   AF-A0A7J4JQZ9-F1
#
_cell.length_a   1.000
_cell.length_b   1.000
_cell.length_c   1.000
_cell.angle_alpha   90.00
_cell.angle_beta   90.00
_cell.angle_gamma   90.00
#
_symmetry.space_group_name_H-M   'P 1'
#
loop_
_entity.id
_entity.type
_entity.pdbx_description
1 polymer ?
#
loop_
_entity_poly.entity_id
_entity_poly.type
_entity_poly.pdbx_seq_one_letter_code
_entity_poly.pdbx_strand_id
1 'polypeptide(L)'
;MKRLPLFAIPLFLLLGCTGVSQGEYDALKETCNEEKGKLSAQLELKEARIGELTSDVARCNVQKQSLDAEISAMNSQISVLKNDSNILKQARAESDRMRQFDLALSYYNDAYGEGKIPNNLRLNRIETQVQSLSDPPLYASWKAVRGCGGIVECENAKANFTGTIEQRKTELVFQIALIVK
;
A
#
# COMPACT_ATOMS: atom_id res chain seq x y z
N MET A 1 23.47 74.10 -0.50
CA MET A 1 22.63 75.22 -0.98
C MET A 1 21.15 74.87 -0.81
N LYS A 2 20.47 75.44 0.18
CA LYS A 2 19.16 76.10 0.03
C LYS A 2 18.83 76.78 1.37
N ARG A 3 18.42 78.03 1.26
CA ARG A 3 18.38 79.06 2.29
C ARG A 3 17.15 78.91 3.20
N LEU A 4 17.29 79.42 4.42
CA LEU A 4 16.22 79.74 5.38
C LEU A 4 15.07 80.56 4.73
N PRO A 5 13.89 80.50 5.35
CA PRO A 5 13.38 81.68 6.07
C PRO A 5 13.03 81.27 7.52
N LEU A 6 13.64 81.81 8.58
CA LEU A 6 13.37 83.13 9.18
C LEU A 6 12.02 83.71 8.76
N PHE A 7 10.96 83.48 9.55
CA PHE A 7 9.95 84.48 9.94
C PHE A 7 8.86 83.83 10.83
N ALA A 8 8.49 84.57 11.89
CA ALA A 8 7.23 84.48 12.66
C ALA A 8 7.08 83.43 13.78
N ILE A 9 7.73 83.69 14.92
CA ILE A 9 7.03 83.75 16.22
C ILE A 9 6.57 85.22 16.36
N PRO A 10 5.38 85.63 16.88
CA PRO A 10 4.36 84.88 17.65
C PRO A 10 2.90 85.13 17.18
N LEU A 11 2.05 84.11 17.24
CA LEU A 11 0.59 84.32 17.32
C LEU A 11 -0.05 83.32 18.28
N PHE A 12 0.54 83.17 19.46
CA PHE A 12 0.02 82.32 20.54
C PHE A 12 -0.19 83.10 21.86
N LEU A 13 -0.37 84.42 21.77
CA LEU A 13 -0.55 85.32 22.93
C LEU A 13 -1.79 86.23 22.85
N LEU A 14 -2.69 86.05 21.88
CA LEU A 14 -3.84 86.97 21.68
C LEU A 14 -5.22 86.33 21.51
N LEU A 15 -5.33 85.01 21.69
CA LEU A 15 -6.62 84.38 21.92
C LEU A 15 -6.48 83.59 23.22
N GLY A 16 -7.25 84.00 24.23
CA GLY A 16 -7.22 83.40 25.55
C GLY A 16 -7.46 81.89 25.47
N CYS A 17 -6.37 81.12 25.49
CA CYS A 17 -6.34 79.83 26.15
C CYS A 17 -6.55 80.13 27.64
N THR A 18 -7.80 80.43 28.01
CA THR A 18 -8.24 80.27 29.39
C THR A 18 -7.91 78.82 29.72
N GLY A 19 -6.99 78.66 30.66
CA GLY A 19 -6.36 77.40 30.96
C GLY A 19 -7.42 76.36 31.24
N VAL A 20 -7.23 75.18 30.64
CA VAL A 20 -7.79 73.94 31.19
C VAL A 20 -7.49 74.00 32.68
N SER A 21 -8.54 74.02 33.49
CA SER A 21 -8.40 74.07 34.94
C SER A 21 -7.67 72.81 35.38
N GLN A 22 -6.91 72.89 36.47
CA GLN A 22 -6.22 71.73 37.02
C GLN A 22 -7.17 70.54 37.23
N GLY A 23 -8.43 70.81 37.61
CA GLY A 23 -9.48 69.80 37.76
C GLY A 23 -9.89 69.12 36.45
N GLU A 24 -9.95 69.82 35.32
CA GLU A 24 -10.22 69.22 34.00
C GLU A 24 -9.04 68.36 33.52
N TYR A 25 -7.80 68.77 33.82
CA TYR A 25 -6.62 67.97 33.53
C TYR A 25 -6.59 66.69 34.38
N ASP A 26 -6.87 66.80 35.68
CA ASP A 26 -6.89 65.66 36.60
C ASP A 26 -8.01 64.66 36.25
N ALA A 27 -9.20 65.15 35.85
CA ALA A 27 -10.30 64.30 35.38
C ALA A 27 -9.97 63.57 34.06
N LEU A 28 -9.30 64.24 33.12
CA LEU A 28 -8.83 63.61 31.88
C LEU A 28 -7.75 62.55 32.16
N LYS A 29 -6.82 62.86 33.07
CA LYS A 29 -5.78 61.93 33.51
C LYS A 29 -6.37 60.69 34.19
N GLU A 30 -7.39 60.86 35.03
CA GLU A 30 -8.11 59.77 35.67
C GLU A 30 -8.81 58.88 34.63
N THR A 31 -9.54 59.48 33.69
CA THR A 31 -10.20 58.77 32.58
C THR A 31 -9.18 57.97 31.75
N CYS A 32 -8.05 58.59 31.40
CA CYS A 32 -6.98 57.94 30.64
C CYS A 32 -6.35 56.77 31.43
N ASN A 33 -6.15 56.91 32.73
CA ASN A 33 -5.65 55.84 33.59
C ASN A 33 -6.64 54.66 33.67
N GLU A 34 -7.94 54.93 33.77
CA GLU A 34 -8.97 53.89 33.75
C GLU A 34 -9.01 53.14 32.42
N GLU A 35 -9.00 53.86 31.29
CA GLU A 35 -8.98 53.25 29.96
C GLU A 35 -7.71 52.41 29.74
N LYS A 36 -6.56 52.92 30.17
CA LYS A 36 -5.30 52.17 30.16
C LYS A 36 -5.40 50.90 31.01
N GLY A 37 -6.00 50.97 32.20
CA GLY A 37 -6.23 49.81 33.05
C GLY A 37 -7.13 48.76 32.38
N LYS A 38 -8.23 49.19 31.75
CA LYS A 38 -9.14 48.31 30.99
C LYS A 38 -8.45 47.65 29.81
N LEU A 39 -7.64 48.40 29.06
CA LEU A 39 -6.85 47.88 27.94
C LEU A 39 -5.79 46.88 28.40
N SER A 40 -5.09 47.17 29.51
CA SER A 40 -4.09 46.26 30.11
C SER A 40 -4.72 44.92 30.51
N ALA A 41 -5.86 44.95 31.20
CA ALA A 41 -6.58 43.74 31.58
C ALA A 41 -7.07 42.93 30.36
N GLN A 42 -7.53 43.60 29.31
CA GLN A 42 -7.91 42.92 28.06
C GLN A 42 -6.70 42.28 27.36
N LEU A 43 -5.55 42.96 27.37
CA LEU A 43 -4.31 42.43 26.80
C LEU A 43 -3.86 41.17 27.54
N GLU A 44 -3.82 41.21 28.88
CA GLU A 44 -3.47 40.05 29.71
C GLU A 44 -4.38 38.85 29.44
N LEU A 45 -5.69 39.07 29.31
CA LEU A 45 -6.64 38.01 28.95
C LEU A 45 -6.38 37.43 27.56
N LYS A 46 -6.03 38.27 26.58
CA LYS A 46 -5.69 37.81 25.23
C LYS A 46 -4.37 37.02 25.22
N GLU A 47 -3.36 37.47 25.95
CA GLU A 47 -2.08 36.77 26.08
C GLU A 47 -2.25 35.41 26.74
N ALA A 48 -3.04 35.32 27.82
CA ALA A 48 -3.37 34.06 28.46
C ALA A 48 -4.07 33.10 27.48
N ARG A 49 -5.04 33.60 26.70
CA ARG A 49 -5.75 32.80 25.70
C ARG A 49 -4.84 32.32 24.56
N ILE A 50 -3.89 33.15 24.13
CA ILE A 50 -2.87 32.76 23.14
C ILE A 50 -1.97 31.65 23.72
N GLY A 51 -1.60 31.74 25.00
CA GLY A 51 -0.84 30.71 25.69
C GLY A 51 -1.56 29.35 25.71
N GLU A 52 -2.85 29.34 26.06
CA GLU A 52 -3.69 28.14 26.01
C GLU A 52 -3.73 27.52 24.61
N LEU A 53 -4.06 28.33 23.59
CA LEU A 53 -4.15 27.88 22.20
C LEU A 53 -2.81 27.34 21.69
N THR A 54 -1.70 27.97 22.07
CA THR A 54 -0.35 27.51 21.72
C THR A 54 -0.07 26.13 22.32
N SER A 55 -0.45 25.92 23.59
CA SER A 55 -0.32 24.61 24.24
C SER A 55 -1.20 23.56 23.57
N ASP A 56 -2.41 23.91 23.15
CA ASP A 56 -3.32 22.98 22.47
C ASP A 56 -2.80 22.59 21.09
N VAL A 57 -2.27 23.55 20.31
CA VAL A 57 -1.61 23.28 19.03
C VAL A 57 -0.42 22.36 19.22
N ALA A 58 0.41 22.59 20.25
CA ALA A 58 1.54 21.71 20.56
C ALA A 58 1.08 20.27 20.85
N ARG A 59 0.01 20.10 21.63
CA ARG A 59 -0.58 18.80 21.95
C ARG A 59 -1.11 18.09 20.71
N CYS A 60 -1.85 18.81 19.86
CA CYS A 60 -2.35 18.29 18.58
C CYS A 60 -1.21 17.86 17.65
N ASN A 61 -0.11 18.61 17.61
CA ASN A 61 1.05 18.25 16.80
C ASN A 61 1.71 16.95 17.28
N VAL A 62 1.84 16.75 18.59
CA VAL A 62 2.35 15.49 19.16
C VAL A 62 1.43 14.32 18.81
N GLN A 63 0.11 14.49 18.94
CA GLN A 63 -0.85 13.45 18.55
C GLN A 63 -0.77 13.11 17.06
N LYS A 64 -0.67 14.13 16.19
CA LYS A 64 -0.50 13.94 14.76
C LYS A 64 0.77 13.12 14.46
N GLN A 65 1.90 13.46 15.08
CA GLN A 65 3.15 12.72 14.89
C GLN A 65 3.03 11.25 15.33
N SER A 66 2.31 10.97 16.40
CA SER A 66 2.02 9.58 16.83
C SER A 66 1.22 8.83 15.77
N LEU A 67 0.14 9.44 15.26
CA LEU A 67 -0.69 8.84 14.23
C LEU A 67 0.07 8.61 12.92
N ASP A 68 0.91 9.55 12.50
CA ASP A 68 1.75 9.42 11.31
C ASP A 68 2.73 8.23 11.45
N ALA A 69 3.29 8.02 12.65
CA ALA A 69 4.15 6.88 12.93
C ALA A 69 3.38 5.55 12.90
N GLU A 70 2.17 5.50 13.47
CA GLU A 70 1.30 4.32 13.43
C GLU A 70 0.90 3.96 12.00
N ILE A 71 0.53 4.95 11.18
CA ILE A 71 0.21 4.76 9.76
C ILE A 71 1.41 4.20 9.00
N SER A 72 2.61 4.74 9.24
CA SER A 72 3.84 4.23 8.64
C SER A 72 4.10 2.76 8.99
N ALA A 73 3.92 2.40 10.26
CA ALA A 73 4.06 1.01 10.72
C ALA A 73 3.03 0.09 10.07
N MET A 74 1.76 0.49 9.99
CA MET A 74 0.71 -0.27 9.29
C MET A 74 1.01 -0.44 7.80
N ASN A 75 1.49 0.60 7.12
CA ASN A 75 1.86 0.52 5.71
C ASN A 75 3.00 -0.46 5.46
N SER A 76 3.97 -0.53 6.39
CA SER A 76 5.03 -1.53 6.33
C SER A 76 4.48 -2.96 6.45
N GLN A 77 3.56 -3.20 7.39
CA GLN A 77 2.91 -4.50 7.56
C GLN A 77 2.08 -4.90 6.32
N ILE A 78 1.32 -3.96 5.74
CA ILE A 78 0.57 -4.19 4.50
C ILE A 78 1.50 -4.59 3.35
N SER A 79 2.68 -3.97 3.25
CA SER A 79 3.66 -4.28 2.21
C SER A 79 4.17 -5.73 2.34
N VAL A 80 4.48 -6.17 3.57
CA VAL A 80 4.86 -7.56 3.85
C VAL A 80 3.73 -8.52 3.48
N LEU A 81 2.51 -8.27 3.94
CA LEU A 81 1.34 -9.12 3.62
C LEU A 81 1.06 -9.19 2.11
N LYS A 82 1.27 -8.11 1.38
CA LYS A 82 1.13 -8.10 -0.08
C LYS A 82 2.18 -8.97 -0.75
N ASN A 83 3.42 -8.95 -0.25
CA ASN A 83 4.48 -9.83 -0.73
C ASN A 83 4.12 -11.29 -0.48
N ASP A 84 3.70 -11.63 0.74
CA ASP A 84 3.30 -12.99 1.11
C ASP A 84 2.12 -13.49 0.27
N SER A 85 1.13 -12.63 0.02
CA SER A 85 -0.01 -12.93 -0.84
C SER A 85 0.42 -13.24 -2.28
N ASN A 86 1.39 -12.50 -2.82
CA ASN A 86 1.94 -12.77 -4.15
C ASN A 86 2.69 -14.10 -4.21
N ILE A 87 3.50 -14.40 -3.20
CA ILE A 87 4.22 -15.68 -3.05
C ILE A 87 3.22 -16.84 -3.04
N LEU A 88 2.19 -16.76 -2.19
CA LEU A 88 1.14 -17.78 -2.10
C LEU A 88 0.38 -17.95 -3.42
N LYS A 89 0.09 -16.85 -4.13
CA LYS A 89 -0.57 -16.90 -5.44
C LYS A 89 0.28 -17.63 -6.48
N GLN A 90 1.59 -17.40 -6.49
CA GLN A 90 2.51 -18.09 -7.40
C GLN A 90 2.60 -19.59 -7.04
N ALA A 91 2.81 -19.92 -5.77
CA ALA A 91 2.86 -21.31 -5.31
C ALA A 91 1.57 -22.08 -5.64
N ARG A 92 0.41 -21.42 -5.51
CA ARG A 92 -0.89 -22.00 -5.87
C ARG A 92 -0.99 -22.28 -7.37
N ALA A 93 -0.54 -21.36 -8.22
CA ALA A 93 -0.57 -21.57 -9.67
C ALA A 93 0.27 -22.80 -10.08
N GLU A 94 1.45 -22.97 -9.50
CA GLU A 94 2.29 -24.15 -9.76
C GLU A 94 1.68 -25.43 -9.18
N SER A 95 1.05 -25.36 -7.99
CA SER A 95 0.32 -26.50 -7.42
C SER A 95 -0.88 -26.90 -8.29
N ASP A 96 -1.61 -25.94 -8.84
CA ASP A 96 -2.74 -26.20 -9.75
C ASP A 96 -2.25 -26.82 -11.05
N ARG A 97 -1.10 -26.38 -11.56
CA ARG A 97 -0.44 -26.98 -12.73
C ARG A 97 -0.03 -28.43 -12.46
N MET A 98 0.54 -28.72 -11.30
CA MET A 98 0.88 -30.08 -10.87
C MET A 98 -0.37 -30.98 -10.85
N ARG A 99 -1.50 -30.47 -10.34
CA ARG A 99 -2.78 -31.20 -10.34
C ARG A 99 -3.27 -31.57 -11.74
N GLN A 100 -2.98 -30.75 -12.75
CA GLN A 100 -3.32 -31.07 -14.14
C GLN A 100 -2.48 -32.22 -14.70
N PHE A 101 -1.21 -32.35 -14.28
CA PHE A 101 -0.37 -33.49 -14.60
C PHE A 101 -0.84 -34.76 -13.88
N ASP A 102 -1.24 -34.68 -12.62
CA ASP A 102 -1.85 -35.81 -11.89
C ASP A 102 -3.13 -36.30 -12.58
N LEU A 103 -3.95 -35.36 -13.08
CA LEU A 103 -5.16 -35.71 -13.82
C LEU A 103 -4.84 -36.44 -15.14
N ALA A 104 -3.81 -36.00 -15.86
CA ALA A 104 -3.34 -36.68 -17.06
C ALA A 104 -2.88 -38.12 -16.76
N LEU A 105 -2.14 -38.32 -15.67
CA LEU A 105 -1.70 -39.64 -15.21
C LEU A 105 -2.88 -40.51 -14.78
N SER A 106 -3.88 -39.94 -14.10
CA SER A 106 -5.10 -40.65 -13.72
C SER A 106 -5.86 -41.14 -14.95
N TYR A 107 -6.04 -40.31 -15.98
CA TYR A 107 -6.67 -40.74 -17.23
C TYR A 107 -5.85 -41.80 -17.96
N TYR A 108 -4.53 -41.69 -17.93
CA TYR A 108 -3.64 -42.72 -18.45
C TYR A 108 -3.85 -44.07 -17.72
N ASN A 109 -3.87 -44.07 -16.40
CA ASN A 109 -4.09 -45.27 -15.59
C ASN A 109 -5.50 -45.86 -15.79
N ASP A 110 -6.53 -45.03 -16.07
CA ASP A 110 -7.87 -45.54 -16.43
C ASP A 110 -7.86 -46.28 -17.79
N ALA A 111 -7.01 -45.84 -18.73
CA ALA A 111 -6.90 -46.43 -20.06
C ALA A 111 -5.98 -47.66 -20.11
N TYR A 112 -4.84 -47.61 -19.43
CA TYR A 112 -3.75 -48.59 -19.53
C TYR A 112 -3.41 -49.29 -18.21
N GLY A 113 -4.15 -49.03 -17.13
CA GLY A 113 -3.96 -49.71 -15.86
C GLY A 113 -4.27 -51.21 -15.92
N GLU A 114 -3.97 -51.90 -14.83
CA GLU A 114 -4.15 -53.35 -14.75
C GLU A 114 -5.60 -53.78 -15.07
N GLY A 115 -5.73 -54.76 -15.96
CA GLY A 115 -7.03 -55.26 -16.42
C GLY A 115 -7.85 -54.27 -17.25
N LYS A 116 -7.27 -53.14 -17.68
CA LYS A 116 -7.95 -52.16 -18.53
C LYS A 116 -7.63 -52.39 -20.00
N ILE A 117 -8.65 -52.21 -20.83
CA ILE A 117 -8.52 -52.18 -22.27
C ILE A 117 -8.71 -50.71 -22.73
N PRO A 118 -7.72 -50.12 -23.40
CA PRO A 118 -7.84 -48.76 -23.91
C PRO A 118 -8.91 -48.72 -25.01
N ASN A 119 -9.69 -47.63 -25.04
CA ASN A 119 -10.68 -47.37 -26.08
C ASN A 119 -10.59 -45.90 -26.53
N ASN A 120 -11.18 -45.58 -27.69
CA ASN A 120 -11.08 -44.25 -28.28
C ASN A 120 -11.55 -43.12 -27.34
N LEU A 121 -12.59 -43.34 -26.53
CA LEU A 121 -13.07 -42.33 -25.59
C LEU A 121 -12.02 -41.99 -24.52
N ARG A 122 -11.41 -43.01 -23.91
CA ARG A 122 -10.37 -42.84 -22.89
C ARG A 122 -9.11 -42.22 -23.47
N LEU A 123 -8.71 -42.66 -24.65
CA LEU A 123 -7.54 -42.12 -25.35
C LEU A 123 -7.74 -40.65 -25.73
N ASN A 124 -8.92 -40.29 -26.24
CA ASN A 124 -9.24 -38.89 -26.55
C ASN A 124 -9.24 -38.01 -25.30
N ARG A 125 -9.70 -38.53 -24.15
CA ARG A 125 -9.66 -37.79 -22.87
C ARG A 125 -8.22 -37.46 -22.45
N ILE A 126 -7.31 -38.42 -22.57
CA ILE A 126 -5.88 -38.19 -22.30
C ILE A 126 -5.33 -37.16 -23.30
N GLU A 127 -5.64 -37.31 -24.59
CA GLU A 127 -5.17 -36.40 -25.64
C GLU A 127 -5.61 -34.95 -25.41
N THR A 128 -6.88 -34.72 -25.06
CA THR A 128 -7.40 -33.39 -24.72
C THR A 128 -6.70 -32.81 -23.49
N GLN A 129 -6.45 -33.62 -22.46
CA GLN A 129 -5.77 -33.17 -21.24
C GLN A 129 -4.29 -32.85 -21.50
N VAL A 130 -3.60 -33.66 -22.30
CA VAL A 130 -2.19 -33.40 -22.66
C VAL A 130 -2.07 -32.14 -23.52
N GLN A 131 -3.02 -31.90 -24.43
CA GLN A 131 -3.06 -30.67 -25.22
C GLN A 131 -3.31 -29.43 -24.36
N SER A 132 -4.22 -29.50 -23.37
CA SER A 132 -4.50 -28.37 -22.48
C SER A 132 -3.30 -27.98 -21.62
N LEU A 133 -2.44 -28.95 -21.27
CA LEU A 133 -1.19 -28.73 -20.55
C LEU A 133 -0.14 -27.95 -21.35
N SER A 134 -0.28 -27.87 -22.69
CA SER A 134 0.64 -27.14 -23.59
C SER A 134 2.12 -27.49 -23.37
N ASP A 135 2.42 -28.75 -23.03
CA ASP A 135 3.77 -29.26 -22.78
C ASP A 135 4.26 -30.07 -24.00
N PRO A 136 5.19 -29.56 -24.83
CA PRO A 136 5.57 -30.24 -26.07
C PRO A 136 6.23 -31.62 -25.85
N PRO A 137 7.15 -31.81 -24.88
CA PRO A 137 7.68 -33.14 -24.57
C PRO A 137 6.60 -34.15 -24.15
N LEU A 138 5.63 -33.74 -23.34
CA LEU A 138 4.51 -34.58 -22.94
C LEU A 138 3.62 -34.93 -24.13
N TYR A 139 3.32 -33.95 -24.99
CA TYR A 139 2.52 -34.21 -26.19
C TYR A 139 3.25 -35.14 -27.17
N ALA A 140 4.55 -34.97 -27.36
CA ALA A 140 5.35 -35.85 -28.21
C ALA A 140 5.37 -37.30 -27.67
N SER A 141 5.60 -37.48 -26.37
CA SER A 141 5.56 -38.82 -25.75
C SER A 141 4.16 -39.44 -25.82
N TRP A 142 3.09 -38.66 -25.67
CA TRP A 142 1.72 -39.14 -25.89
C TRP A 142 1.46 -39.58 -27.32
N LYS A 143 1.94 -38.83 -28.33
CA LYS A 143 1.82 -39.22 -29.74
C LYS A 143 2.55 -40.53 -30.02
N ALA A 144 3.70 -40.76 -29.40
CA ALA A 144 4.41 -42.04 -29.49
C ALA A 144 3.56 -43.20 -28.93
N VAL A 145 2.92 -43.02 -27.76
CA VAL A 145 1.97 -44.01 -27.21
C VAL A 145 0.80 -44.26 -28.17
N ARG A 146 0.25 -43.21 -28.80
CA ARG A 146 -0.89 -43.32 -29.73
C ARG A 146 -0.54 -44.03 -31.04
N GLY A 147 0.63 -43.77 -31.60
CA GLY A 147 1.10 -44.41 -32.84
C GLY A 147 1.37 -45.91 -32.70
N CYS A 148 1.35 -46.40 -31.46
CA CYS A 148 1.80 -47.71 -31.07
C CYS A 148 0.68 -48.78 -31.14
N GLY A 149 -0.57 -48.39 -31.40
CA GLY A 149 -1.67 -49.30 -31.74
C GLY A 149 -2.09 -50.29 -30.65
N GLY A 150 -1.50 -50.25 -29.44
CA GLY A 150 -1.82 -51.15 -28.33
C GLY A 150 -1.08 -52.49 -28.35
N ILE A 151 -0.01 -52.65 -29.14
CA ILE A 151 0.78 -53.89 -29.22
C ILE A 151 1.83 -53.91 -28.09
N VAL A 152 2.28 -55.13 -27.73
CA VAL A 152 3.25 -55.47 -26.66
C VAL A 152 4.57 -54.69 -26.73
N GLU A 153 4.87 -54.02 -27.85
CA GLU A 153 6.11 -53.25 -28.06
C GLU A 153 6.05 -51.79 -27.56
N CYS A 154 4.95 -51.40 -26.89
CA CYS A 154 4.71 -50.00 -26.51
C CYS A 154 5.14 -49.65 -25.09
N GLU A 155 5.73 -50.59 -24.35
CA GLU A 155 6.14 -50.38 -22.96
C GLU A 155 7.16 -49.23 -22.82
N ASN A 156 8.08 -49.08 -23.77
CA ASN A 156 9.02 -47.96 -23.77
C ASN A 156 8.32 -46.61 -23.99
N ALA A 157 7.34 -46.53 -24.90
CA ALA A 157 6.60 -45.29 -25.16
C ALA A 157 5.71 -44.92 -23.95
N LYS A 158 5.07 -45.92 -23.36
CA LYS A 158 4.27 -45.80 -22.13
C LYS A 158 5.10 -45.32 -20.95
N ALA A 159 6.24 -45.96 -20.70
CA ALA A 159 7.17 -45.58 -19.65
C ALA A 159 7.74 -44.17 -19.87
N ASN A 160 8.03 -43.79 -21.13
CA ASN A 160 8.48 -42.44 -21.45
C ASN A 160 7.38 -41.39 -21.16
N PHE A 161 6.12 -41.68 -21.51
CA PHE A 161 4.99 -40.79 -21.25
C PHE A 161 4.77 -40.58 -19.73
N THR A 162 4.67 -41.66 -18.96
CA THR A 162 4.51 -41.56 -17.50
C THR A 162 5.74 -40.96 -16.82
N GLY A 163 6.94 -41.29 -17.29
CA GLY A 163 8.20 -40.69 -16.82
C GLY A 163 8.27 -39.19 -17.09
N THR A 164 7.79 -38.72 -18.25
CA THR A 164 7.71 -37.29 -18.57
C THR A 164 6.77 -36.57 -17.59
N ILE A 165 5.62 -37.16 -17.26
CA ILE A 165 4.68 -36.59 -16.28
C ILE A 165 5.36 -36.46 -14.90
N GLU A 166 6.01 -37.52 -14.41
CA GLU A 166 6.66 -37.51 -13.10
C GLU A 166 7.86 -36.55 -13.03
N GLN A 167 8.60 -36.42 -14.13
CA GLN A 167 9.64 -35.41 -14.25
C GLN A 167 9.06 -33.99 -14.07
N ARG A 168 7.98 -33.66 -14.80
CA ARG A 168 7.34 -32.34 -14.70
C ARG A 168 6.80 -32.06 -13.31
N LYS A 169 6.18 -33.05 -12.67
CA LYS A 169 5.72 -32.93 -11.28
C LYS A 169 6.89 -32.63 -10.34
N THR A 170 8.01 -33.33 -10.49
CA THR A 170 9.22 -33.10 -9.68
C THR A 170 9.78 -31.69 -9.88
N GLU A 171 9.85 -31.20 -11.12
CA GLU A 171 10.24 -29.82 -11.44
C GLU A 171 9.33 -28.79 -10.75
N LEU A 172 8.01 -29.01 -10.78
CA LEU A 172 7.03 -28.13 -10.14
C LEU A 172 7.15 -28.13 -8.61
N VAL A 173 7.36 -29.29 -7.98
CA VAL A 173 7.62 -29.39 -6.54
C VAL A 173 8.85 -28.57 -6.16
N PHE A 174 9.92 -28.65 -6.96
CA PHE A 174 11.11 -27.84 -6.74
C PHE A 174 10.85 -26.35 -6.90
N GLN A 175 10.09 -25.93 -7.92
CA GLN A 175 9.71 -24.53 -8.12
C GLN A 175 8.87 -23.99 -6.95
N ILE A 176 7.88 -24.75 -6.46
CA ILE A 176 7.09 -24.38 -5.28
C ILE A 176 8.00 -24.23 -4.07
N ALA A 177 8.95 -25.15 -3.87
CA ALA A 177 9.90 -25.08 -2.76
C ALA A 177 10.86 -23.87 -2.86
N LEU A 178 11.13 -23.35 -4.05
CA LEU A 178 11.89 -22.11 -4.23
C LEU A 178 11.04 -20.87 -3.97
N ILE A 179 9.75 -20.88 -4.33
CA ILE A 179 8.83 -19.75 -4.15
C ILE A 179 8.55 -19.50 -2.65
N VAL A 180 8.46 -20.56 -1.85
CA VAL A 180 8.04 -20.48 -0.43
C VAL A 180 9.22 -20.31 0.55
N LYS A 181 10.47 -20.27 0.05
CA LYS A 181 11.68 -20.02 0.86
C LYS A 181 11.86 -18.53 1.13
#